data_AF-A0A258GTG6-F1
#
_entry.id   AF-A0A258GTG6-F1
#
_cell.length_a   1.000
_cell.length_b   1.000
_cell.length_c   1.000
_cell.angle_alpha   90.00
_cell.angle_beta   90.00
_cell.angle_gamma   90.00
#
_symmetry.space_group_name_H-M   'P 1'
#
loop_
_entity.id
_entity.type
_entity.pdbx_description
1 polymer ?
#
loop_
_entity_poly.entity_id
_entity_poly.type
_entity_poly.pdbx_seq_one_letter_code
_entity_poly.pdbx_strand_id
1 'polypeptide(L)'
;MPCASARGGCVMSHGTRAAGTGTGRRPAMRTLAALAAALVAAACGGDPAKPVARADGPPNIVLIIADDLGHYDVSINGNPMVKTPNIDSIGDSGARFQTGYSGDAVC
;
A
#
# COMPACT_ATOMS: atom_id res chain seq x y z
N MET A 1 -17.52 28.56 -18.93
CA MET A 1 -16.92 29.21 -20.12
C MET A 1 -15.57 29.80 -19.74
N PRO A 2 -14.43 29.20 -20.10
CA PRO A 2 -13.16 29.91 -20.09
C PRO A 2 -12.91 30.55 -21.46
N CYS A 3 -12.76 31.87 -21.46
CA CYS A 3 -12.35 32.69 -22.60
C CYS A 3 -10.81 32.70 -22.69
N ALA A 4 -10.31 32.57 -23.90
CA ALA A 4 -8.90 32.52 -24.28
C ALA A 4 -8.21 33.88 -24.18
N SER A 5 -6.87 33.87 -24.03
CA SER A 5 -6.03 34.98 -24.52
C SER A 5 -4.66 34.46 -24.91
N ALA A 6 -4.47 34.32 -26.22
CA ALA A 6 -3.21 34.04 -26.89
C ALA A 6 -2.36 35.31 -27.04
N ARG A 7 -1.06 35.21 -26.78
CA ARG A 7 0.06 36.00 -27.35
C ARG A 7 1.25 35.04 -27.30
N GLY A 8 1.89 34.56 -28.36
CA GLY A 8 2.30 35.22 -29.60
C GLY A 8 3.84 35.16 -29.61
N GLY A 9 4.45 34.33 -30.48
CA GLY A 9 5.91 34.26 -30.57
C GLY A 9 6.43 33.05 -31.35
N CYS A 10 6.47 33.18 -32.67
CA CYS A 10 7.15 32.28 -33.60
C CYS A 10 8.67 32.52 -33.55
N VAL A 11 9.50 31.51 -33.27
CA VAL A 11 10.89 31.46 -33.76
C VAL A 11 11.27 30.04 -34.24
N MET A 12 11.56 29.97 -35.54
CA MET A 12 12.47 29.08 -36.26
C MET A 12 12.66 27.61 -35.83
N SER A 13 11.89 26.74 -36.49
CA SER A 13 12.39 25.74 -37.44
C SER A 13 13.75 25.09 -37.11
N HIS A 14 13.75 24.16 -36.16
CA HIS A 14 14.66 23.02 -36.20
C HIS A 14 13.92 21.85 -36.85
N GLY A 15 14.17 21.66 -38.15
CA GLY A 15 13.76 20.47 -38.87
C GLY A 15 14.48 19.26 -38.31
N THR A 16 13.84 18.53 -37.40
CA THR A 16 14.23 17.17 -37.05
C THR A 16 13.10 16.24 -37.43
N ARG A 17 13.27 15.65 -38.62
CA ARG A 17 12.75 14.36 -39.10
C ARG A 17 11.34 13.99 -38.62
N ALA A 18 10.40 14.03 -39.57
CA ALA A 18 9.19 13.24 -39.53
C ALA A 18 9.52 11.80 -39.08
N ALA A 19 9.16 11.47 -37.85
CA ALA A 19 9.14 10.09 -37.39
C ALA A 19 8.06 9.40 -38.20
N GLY A 20 8.48 8.67 -39.23
CA GLY A 20 7.60 7.93 -40.11
C GLY A 20 6.61 7.12 -39.29
N THR A 21 5.32 7.37 -39.52
CA THR A 21 4.23 6.49 -39.13
C THR A 21 4.35 5.22 -39.96
N GLY A 22 5.29 4.37 -39.57
CA GLY A 22 5.40 3.00 -40.03
C GLY A 22 4.23 2.21 -39.46
N THR A 23 3.08 2.29 -40.12
CA THR A 23 1.95 1.37 -39.95
C THR A 23 2.32 -0.01 -40.51
N GLY A 24 3.34 -0.62 -39.89
CA GLY A 24 3.78 -1.98 -40.13
C GLY A 24 3.00 -2.95 -39.27
N ARG A 25 2.04 -3.64 -39.88
CA ARG A 25 1.36 -4.87 -39.43
C ARG A 25 1.99 -5.57 -38.21
N ARG A 26 1.47 -5.35 -36.99
CA ARG A 26 1.37 -6.34 -35.89
C ARG A 26 0.19 -6.00 -34.97
N PRO A 27 -1.06 -6.42 -35.26
CA PRO A 27 -2.22 -6.15 -34.40
C PRO A 27 -2.03 -6.72 -32.97
N ALA A 28 -1.20 -7.76 -32.83
CA ALA A 28 -0.93 -8.46 -31.57
C ALA A 28 -0.26 -7.61 -30.48
N MET A 29 0.55 -6.61 -30.83
CA MET A 29 1.35 -5.87 -29.85
C MET A 29 0.56 -4.75 -29.15
N ARG A 30 -0.48 -4.21 -29.83
CA ARG A 30 -1.41 -3.24 -29.23
C ARG A 30 -2.45 -3.92 -28.34
N THR A 31 -2.90 -5.12 -28.70
CA THR A 31 -3.83 -5.91 -27.88
C THR A 31 -3.18 -6.40 -26.59
N LEU A 32 -1.89 -6.76 -26.62
CA LEU A 32 -1.13 -7.14 -25.42
C LEU A 32 -0.98 -5.97 -24.42
N ALA A 33 -0.69 -4.75 -24.91
CA ALA A 33 -0.58 -3.58 -24.05
C ALA A 33 -1.93 -3.20 -23.40
N ALA A 34 -3.04 -3.34 -24.12
CA ALA A 34 -4.39 -3.12 -23.58
C ALA A 34 -4.80 -4.18 -22.55
N LEU A 35 -4.45 -5.46 -22.77
CA LEU A 35 -4.70 -6.52 -21.79
C LEU A 35 -3.89 -6.31 -20.50
N ALA A 36 -2.63 -5.91 -20.62
CA ALA A 36 -1.78 -5.62 -19.47
C ALA A 36 -2.35 -4.46 -18.63
N ALA A 37 -2.83 -3.40 -19.28
CA ALA A 37 -3.48 -2.28 -18.58
C ALA A 37 -4.80 -2.71 -17.89
N ALA A 38 -5.58 -3.59 -18.52
CA ALA A 38 -6.80 -4.13 -17.92
C ALA A 38 -6.52 -5.05 -16.71
N LEU A 39 -5.46 -5.86 -16.76
CA LEU A 39 -5.03 -6.69 -15.61
C LEU A 39 -4.58 -5.83 -14.42
N VAL A 40 -3.83 -4.75 -14.67
CA VAL A 40 -3.38 -3.84 -13.60
C VAL A 40 -4.56 -3.10 -12.96
N ALA A 41 -5.55 -2.66 -13.76
CA ALA A 41 -6.75 -2.02 -13.22
C ALA A 41 -7.60 -2.97 -12.36
N ALA A 42 -7.69 -4.25 -12.74
CA ALA A 42 -8.41 -5.26 -11.96
C ALA A 42 -7.69 -5.63 -10.65
N ALA A 43 -6.35 -5.57 -10.61
CA ALA A 43 -5.56 -5.86 -9.41
C ALA A 43 -5.59 -4.74 -8.36
N CYS A 44 -5.98 -3.52 -8.73
CA CYS A 44 -6.04 -2.38 -7.81
C CYS A 44 -7.44 -2.15 -7.19
N GLY A 45 -8.42 -3.00 -7.48
CA GLY A 45 -9.74 -2.98 -6.84
C GLY A 45 -9.69 -3.62 -5.46
N GLY A 46 -9.06 -2.97 -4.48
CA GLY A 46 -9.13 -3.41 -3.08
C GLY A 46 -10.54 -3.25 -2.53
N ASP A 47 -11.02 -4.22 -1.74
CA ASP A 47 -12.31 -4.16 -1.08
C ASP A 47 -12.42 -2.91 -0.20
N PRO A 48 -13.53 -2.15 -0.26
CA PRO A 48 -13.74 -1.03 0.64
C PRO A 48 -13.77 -1.56 2.08
N ALA A 49 -12.80 -1.14 2.90
CA ALA A 49 -12.73 -1.51 4.30
C ALA A 49 -14.05 -1.17 5.00
N LYS A 50 -14.66 -2.17 5.65
CA LYS A 50 -15.92 -2.01 6.37
C LYS A 50 -15.75 -0.94 7.46
N PRO A 51 -16.56 0.14 7.47
CA PRO A 51 -16.48 1.14 8.53
C PRO A 51 -16.81 0.49 9.86
N VAL A 52 -15.87 0.53 10.81
CA VAL A 52 -16.15 0.15 12.20
C VAL A 52 -16.88 1.34 12.84
N ALA A 53 -18.10 1.11 13.33
CA ALA A 53 -18.88 2.13 14.00
C ALA A 53 -18.09 2.67 15.21
N ARG A 54 -17.83 3.98 15.23
CA ARG A 54 -17.16 4.64 16.35
C ARG A 54 -18.13 4.76 17.50
N ALA A 55 -17.74 4.32 18.70
CA ALA A 55 -18.54 4.58 19.90
C ALA A 55 -18.58 6.09 20.18
N ASP A 56 -19.74 6.60 20.59
CA ASP A 56 -19.93 7.99 20.96
C ASP A 56 -19.24 8.28 22.31
N GLY A 57 -17.95 8.59 22.25
CA GLY A 57 -17.12 8.88 23.42
C GLY A 57 -15.63 8.77 23.13
N PRO A 58 -14.76 9.23 24.04
CA PRO A 58 -13.34 8.93 23.95
C PRO A 58 -13.11 7.41 24.03
N PRO A 59 -12.13 6.86 23.28
CA PRO A 59 -11.82 5.44 23.36
C PRO A 59 -11.26 5.09 24.74
N ASN A 60 -11.56 3.89 25.23
CA ASN A 60 -10.88 3.33 26.39
C ASN A 60 -9.50 2.82 25.94
N ILE A 61 -8.45 3.18 26.69
CA ILE A 61 -7.09 2.72 26.43
C ILE A 61 -6.72 1.74 27.53
N VAL A 62 -6.41 0.50 27.16
CA VAL A 62 -5.91 -0.54 28.06
C VAL A 62 -4.47 -0.83 27.68
N LEU A 63 -3.54 -0.52 28.58
CA LEU A 63 -2.12 -0.81 28.43
C LEU A 63 -1.77 -2.07 29.21
N ILE A 64 -1.39 -3.12 28.49
CA ILE A 64 -0.96 -4.40 29.07
C ILE A 64 0.56 -4.48 28.88
N ILE A 65 1.30 -4.57 29.99
CA ILE A 65 2.75 -4.73 30.01
C ILE A 65 3.05 -6.04 30.74
N ALA A 66 3.96 -6.83 30.17
CA ALA A 66 4.50 -8.03 30.80
C ALA A 66 5.96 -7.77 31.19
N ASP A 67 6.34 -8.23 32.37
CA ASP A 67 7.72 -8.18 32.86
C ASP A 67 8.54 -9.31 32.25
N ASP A 68 9.79 -9.03 31.86
CA ASP A 68 10.76 -9.98 31.29
C ASP A 68 10.25 -10.85 30.11
N LEU A 69 9.19 -10.44 29.40
CA LEU A 69 8.68 -11.20 28.26
C LEU A 69 9.62 -11.06 27.04
N GLY A 70 10.35 -12.13 26.75
CA GLY A 70 11.25 -12.20 25.61
C GLY A 70 10.53 -12.27 24.27
N HIS A 71 11.23 -11.87 23.20
CA HIS A 71 10.65 -11.88 21.85
C HIS A 71 10.14 -13.25 21.41
N TYR A 72 10.82 -14.34 21.80
CA TYR A 72 10.46 -15.70 21.41
C TYR A 72 9.53 -16.40 22.41
N ASP A 73 9.00 -15.71 23.42
CA ASP A 73 8.12 -16.31 24.44
C ASP A 73 6.64 -16.37 24.03
N VAL A 74 6.29 -15.83 22.86
CA VAL A 74 4.92 -15.82 22.32
C VAL A 74 4.84 -16.63 21.02
N SER A 75 3.75 -17.38 20.81
CA SER A 75 3.58 -18.20 19.60
C SER A 75 3.56 -17.36 18.33
N ILE A 76 3.00 -16.16 18.41
CA ILE A 76 2.91 -15.25 17.26
C ILE A 76 4.29 -14.86 16.67
N ASN A 77 5.37 -14.96 17.45
CA ASN A 77 6.75 -14.70 17.02
C ASN A 77 7.50 -15.97 16.61
N GLY A 78 6.80 -17.09 16.43
CA GLY A 78 7.34 -18.32 15.86
C GLY A 78 7.80 -19.37 16.86
N ASN A 79 7.39 -19.27 18.14
CA ASN A 79 7.63 -20.32 19.12
C ASN A 79 6.70 -21.52 18.86
N PRO A 80 7.22 -22.73 18.56
CA PRO A 80 6.40 -23.90 18.22
C PRO A 80 5.81 -24.61 19.45
N MET A 81 6.31 -24.32 20.65
CA MET A 81 5.95 -25.03 21.89
C MET A 81 4.95 -24.24 22.74
N VAL A 82 5.15 -22.93 22.84
CA VAL A 82 4.28 -22.04 23.63
C VAL A 82 3.01 -21.74 22.87
N LYS A 83 1.87 -21.65 23.56
CA LYS A 83 0.57 -21.30 22.97
C LYS A 83 0.03 -20.06 23.66
N THR A 84 -0.08 -18.96 22.93
CA THR A 84 -0.62 -17.68 23.45
C THR A 84 -1.83 -17.22 22.66
N PRO A 85 -2.92 -18.01 22.55
CA PRO A 85 -4.02 -17.74 21.61
C PRO A 85 -4.68 -16.36 21.81
N ASN A 86 -4.75 -15.87 23.06
CA ASN A 86 -5.30 -14.54 23.34
C ASN A 86 -4.37 -13.42 22.86
N ILE A 87 -3.05 -13.54 23.06
CA ILE A 87 -2.07 -12.56 22.55
C ILE A 87 -2.04 -12.61 21.02
N ASP A 88 -2.06 -13.82 20.45
CA ASP A 88 -2.06 -14.05 19.01
C ASP A 88 -3.28 -13.37 18.37
N SER A 89 -4.47 -13.54 18.94
CA SER A 89 -5.69 -12.89 18.45
C SER A 89 -5.63 -11.36 18.47
N ILE A 90 -4.95 -10.76 19.46
CA ILE A 90 -4.76 -9.30 19.52
C ILE A 90 -3.80 -8.86 18.42
N GLY A 91 -2.71 -9.59 18.20
CA GLY A 91 -1.75 -9.29 17.13
C GLY A 91 -2.34 -9.46 15.73
N ASP A 92 -3.16 -10.49 15.50
CA ASP A 92 -3.75 -10.78 14.20
C ASP A 92 -4.93 -9.87 13.85
N SER A 93 -5.70 -9.42 14.84
CA SER A 93 -6.79 -8.45 14.63
C SER A 93 -6.33 -6.99 14.68
N GLY A 94 -5.12 -6.74 15.17
CA GLY A 94 -4.54 -5.43 15.37
C GLY A 94 -3.33 -5.16 14.48
N ALA A 95 -2.39 -4.41 15.04
CA ALA A 95 -1.10 -4.14 14.41
C ALA A 95 0.02 -4.79 15.23
N ARG A 96 1.05 -5.29 14.53
CA ARG A 96 2.21 -5.96 15.12
C ARG A 96 3.48 -5.20 14.79
N PHE A 97 4.28 -4.91 15.80
CA PHE A 97 5.59 -4.30 15.64
C PHE A 97 6.66 -5.37 15.73
N GLN A 98 7.19 -5.81 14.59
CA GLN A 98 8.25 -6.83 14.55
C GLN A 98 9.61 -6.29 15.06
N THR A 99 9.80 -4.97 15.01
CA THR A 99 11.01 -4.27 15.45
C THR A 99 10.68 -3.22 16.52
N GLY A 100 10.14 -3.66 17.65
CA GLY A 100 9.89 -2.82 18.83
C GLY A 100 10.98 -3.01 19.89
N TYR A 101 11.86 -2.02 20.04
CA TYR A 101 12.96 -2.05 21.02
C TYR A 101 12.58 -1.32 22.31
N SER A 102 13.08 -1.81 23.45
CA SER A 102 13.04 -1.08 24.72
C SER A 102 14.05 0.07 24.71
N GLY A 103 13.77 1.14 25.47
CA GLY A 103 14.69 2.26 25.65
C GLY A 103 15.90 1.92 26.52
N ASP A 104 15.77 0.93 27.40
CA ASP A 104 16.84 0.40 28.26
C ASP A 104 16.66 -1.11 28.44
N ALA A 105 17.71 -1.81 28.88
CA ALA A 105 17.73 -3.25 29.11
C ALA A 105 17.32 -3.65 30.54
N VAL A 106 16.97 -2.68 31.37
CA VAL A 106 16.57 -2.85 32.78
C VAL A 106 15.29 -2.05 33.08
N CYS A 107 14.68 -2.32 34.23
CA CYS A 107 13.42 -1.73 34.66
C CYS A 107 13.51 -0.28 35.15
#